data_AF-W1XAH2-F1
#
_entry.id   AF-W1XAH2-F1
#
_cell.length_a   1.000
_cell.length_b   1.000
_cell.length_c   1.000
_cell.angle_alpha   90.00
_cell.angle_beta   90.00
_cell.angle_gamma   90.00
#
_symmetry.space_group_name_H-M   'P 1'
#
loop_
_entity.id
_entity.type
_entity.pdbx_description
1 polymer ?
#
loop_
_entity_poly.entity_id
_entity_poly.type
_entity_poly.pdbx_seq_one_letter_code
_entity_poly.pdbx_strand_id
1 'polypeptide(L)' 'MAIYTKTGDTGTTALFDGTRVPKNSLRVDTYGTFDELNAQVSVCEK' A
#
# COMPACT_ATOMS: atom_id res chain seq x y z
N MET A 1 -2.31 20.15 -1.26
CA MET A 1 -3.03 18.86 -1.33
C MET A 1 -2.57 18.02 -0.15
N ALA A 2 -3.48 17.47 0.65
CA ALA A 2 -3.08 16.58 1.75
C ALA A 2 -2.77 15.18 1.18
N ILE A 3 -1.74 14.52 1.71
CA ILE A 3 -1.43 13.12 1.36
C ILE A 3 -2.48 12.18 1.98
N TYR A 4 -2.97 12.48 3.18
CA TYR A 4 -3.99 11.67 3.84
C TYR A 4 -5.40 11.97 3.26
N THR A 5 -6.14 10.92 2.92
CA THR A 5 -7.49 11.04 2.33
C THR A 5 -8.60 10.51 3.23
N LYS A 6 -8.26 9.77 4.30
CA LYS A 6 -9.20 9.11 5.24
C LYS A 6 -10.11 8.03 4.64
N THR A 7 -10.03 7.78 3.33
CA THR A 7 -10.89 6.79 2.66
C THR A 7 -10.64 5.35 3.13
N GLY A 8 -9.53 5.09 3.83
CA GLY A 8 -9.18 3.77 4.36
C GLY A 8 -9.46 3.57 5.85
N ASP A 9 -10.09 4.53 6.53
CA ASP A 9 -10.28 4.48 7.98
C ASP A 9 -11.21 3.33 8.41
N THR A 10 -12.07 2.85 7.52
CA THR A 10 -12.94 1.68 7.73
C THR A 10 -12.25 0.33 7.47
N GLY A 11 -10.92 0.31 7.32
CA GLY A 11 -10.15 -0.93 7.15
C GLY A 11 -10.09 -1.46 5.72
N THR A 12 -10.56 -0.70 4.72
CA THR A 12 -10.49 -1.07 3.30
C THR A 12 -9.56 -0.13 2.52
N THR A 13 -9.11 -0.55 1.35
CA THR A 13 -8.33 0.27 0.42
C THR A 13 -8.79 0.02 -1.02
N ALA A 14 -8.51 0.95 -1.92
CA ALA A 14 -8.79 0.81 -3.35
C ALA A 14 -7.56 0.24 -4.07
N LEU A 15 -7.82 -0.69 -4.97
CA LEU A 15 -6.87 -1.17 -5.96
C LEU A 15 -6.84 -0.21 -7.15
N PHE A 16 -5.87 -0.40 -8.05
CA PHE A 16 -5.71 0.44 -9.25
C PHE A 16 -6.95 0.46 -10.15
N ASP A 17 -7.69 -0.65 -10.22
CA ASP A 17 -8.91 -0.80 -11.02
C ASP A 17 -10.17 -0.21 -10.33
N GLY A 18 -10.01 0.42 -9.17
CA GLY A 18 -11.11 0.98 -8.37
C GLY A 18 -11.81 -0.04 -7.46
N THR A 19 -11.48 -1.32 -7.53
CA THR A 19 -12.02 -2.35 -6.64
C THR A 19 -11.56 -2.10 -5.20
N ARG A 20 -12.48 -2.17 -4.23
CA ARG A 20 -12.12 -2.04 -2.81
C ARG A 20 -11.95 -3.40 -2.15
N VAL A 21 -10.85 -3.55 -1.42
CA VAL A 21 -10.51 -4.77 -0.68
C VAL A 21 -10.16 -4.46 0.77
N PRO A 22 -10.28 -5.42 1.70
CA PRO A 22 -9.74 -5.29 3.04
C PRO A 22 -8.22 -4.99 3.00
N LYS A 23 -7.74 -4.17 3.94
CA LYS A 23 -6.31 -3.84 4.07
C LYS A 23 -5.43 -5.06 4.35
N ASN A 24 -5.99 -6.12 4.93
CA ASN A 24 -5.31 -7.39 5.17
C ASN A 24 -5.53 -8.43 4.05
N SER A 25 -5.97 -7.99 2.86
CA SER A 25 -6.07 -8.90 1.72
C SER A 25 -4.68 -9.29 1.21
N LEU A 26 -4.54 -10.53 0.72
CA LEU A 26 -3.29 -11.06 0.19
C LEU A 26 -2.64 -10.13 -0.86
N ARG A 27 -3.45 -9.49 -1.72
CA ARG A 27 -2.95 -8.56 -2.73
C ARG A 27 -2.26 -7.33 -2.12
N VAL A 28 -2.89 -6.73 -1.11
CA VAL A 28 -2.35 -5.53 -0.45
C VAL A 28 -1.08 -5.88 0.31
N ASP A 29 -1.06 -7.03 1.00
CA ASP A 29 0.11 -7.53 1.72
C ASP A 29 1.30 -7.76 0.76
N THR A 30 1.08 -8.44 -0.36
CA THR A 30 2.10 -8.64 -1.40
C THR A 30 2.69 -7.32 -1.88
N TYR A 31 1.87 -6.30 -2.18
CA TYR A 31 2.39 -4.99 -2.60
C TYR A 31 3.18 -4.28 -1.49
N GLY A 32 2.74 -4.42 -0.23
CA GLY A 32 3.46 -3.91 0.93
C GLY A 32 4.84 -4.53 1.09
N THR A 33 4.99 -5.84 0.88
CA THR A 33 6.30 -6.51 0.90
C THR A 33 7.24 -5.97 -0.18
N PHE A 34 6.73 -5.70 -1.39
CA PHE A 34 7.53 -5.09 -2.44
C PHE A 34 7.94 -3.64 -2.12
N ASP A 35 7.06 -2.86 -1.49
CA ASP A 35 7.35 -1.50 -1.04
C ASP A 35 8.47 -1.49 0.01
N GLU A 36 8.40 -2.40 0.99
CA GLU A 36 9.45 -2.58 2.00
C GLU A 36 10.79 -2.98 1.36
N LEU A 37 10.79 -3.96 0.45
CA LEU A 37 11.99 -4.36 -0.29
C LEU A 37 12.61 -3.18 -1.05
N ASN A 38 11.80 -2.41 -1.77
CA ASN A 38 12.27 -1.30 -2.57
C ASN A 38 12.89 -0.18 -1.70
N ALA A 39 12.32 0.06 -0.52
CA ALA A 39 12.91 0.96 0.46
C ALA A 39 14.29 0.48 0.92
N GLN A 40 14.49 -0.83 1.15
CA GLN A 40 15.78 -1.39 1.52
C GLN A 40 16.81 -1.32 0.39
N VAL A 41 16.42 -1.62 -0.84
CA VAL A 41 17.30 -1.44 -2.02
C VAL A 41 17.78 0.01 -2.11
N SER A 42 16.87 0.97 -1.96
CA SER A 42 17.19 2.40 -1.97
C SER A 42 18.14 2.84 -0.84
N VAL A 43 18.15 2.13 0.29
CA VAL A 43 19.11 2.36 1.38
C VAL A 43 20.49 1.84 1.00
N CYS A 44 20.57 0.66 0.37
CA CYS A 44 21.84 0.05 -0.06
C CYS A 44 22.50 0.77 -1.25
N GLU A 45 21.73 1.48 -2.08
CA GLU A 45 22.26 2.25 -3.22
C GLU A 45 22.83 3.62 -2.83
N LYS A 46 22.65 4.06 -1.57
CA LYS A 46 23.24 5.30 -1.03
C LYS A 46 24.63 5.06 -0.47
#